data_AF-A0A392QKH4-F1
#
_entry.id   AF-A0A392QKH4-F1
#
_cell.length_a   1.000
_cell.length_b   1.000
_cell.length_c   1.000
_cell.angle_alpha   90.00
_cell.angle_beta   90.00
_cell.angle_gamma   90.00
#
_symmetry.space_group_name_H-M   'P 1'
#
loop_
_entity.id
_entity.type
_entity.pdbx_description
1 polymer ?
#
loop_
_entity_poly.entity_id
_entity_poly.type
_entity_poly.pdbx_seq_one_letter_code
_entity_poly.pdbx_strand_id
1 'polypeptide(L)' 'FPPEKFIETLKLMEHRYGAKDYVTSKDSSLLAPGTFYLTEVDTMYRRFYATKSSESNSTHAVNGVISNGH' A
#
# COMPACT_ATOMS: atom_id res chain seq x y z
N PHE A 1 4.60 -2.60 20.82
CA PHE A 1 5.53 -2.48 19.69
C PHE A 1 6.81 -1.86 20.22
N PRO A 2 7.94 -2.57 20.24
CA PRO A 2 9.17 -2.06 20.84
C PRO A 2 9.84 -1.01 19.90
N PRO A 3 10.57 -0.02 20.45
CA PRO A 3 11.24 1.01 19.65
C PRO A 3 12.19 0.47 18.57
N GLU A 4 12.83 -0.67 18.81
CA GLU A 4 13.79 -1.26 17.88
C GLU A 4 13.11 -1.65 16.55
N LYS A 5 11.89 -2.20 16.62
CA LYS A 5 11.10 -2.52 15.41
C LYS A 5 10.69 -1.27 14.64
N PHE A 6 10.48 -0.15 15.34
CA PHE A 6 10.22 1.13 14.69
C PHE A 6 11.45 1.59 13.90
N ILE A 7 12.65 1.54 14.51
CA ILE A 7 13.90 1.93 13.86
C ILE A 7 14.21 1.03 12.65
N GLU A 8 14.02 -0.28 12.77
CA GLU A 8 14.16 -1.22 11.64
C GLU A 8 13.22 -0.87 10.49
N THR A 9 11.96 -0.53 10.81
CA THR A 9 10.98 -0.10 9.81
C THR A 9 11.41 1.19 9.11
N LEU A 10 11.94 2.18 9.85
CA LEU A 10 12.45 3.43 9.26
C LEU A 10 13.60 3.17 8.29
N LYS A 11 14.58 2.35 8.67
CA LYS A 11 15.69 1.96 7.78
C LYS A 11 15.19 1.26 6.52
N LEU A 12 14.19 0.40 6.63
CA LEU A 12 13.57 -0.25 5.48
C LEU A 12 12.88 0.76 4.54
N MET A 13 12.20 1.76 5.10
CA MET A 13 11.54 2.80 4.29
C MET A 13 12.56 3.67 3.55
N GLU A 14 13.70 3.98 4.17
CA GLU A 14 14.81 4.69 3.52
C GLU A 14 15.33 3.93 2.29
N HIS A 15 15.54 2.61 2.40
CA HIS A 15 15.96 1.78 1.26
C HIS A 15 14.92 1.71 0.15
N ARG A 16 13.63 1.77 0.48
CA ARG A 16 12.54 1.72 -0.49
C ARG A 16 12.26 3.08 -1.14
N TYR A 17 12.80 4.16 -0.59
CA TYR A 17 12.62 5.50 -1.14
C TYR A 17 13.38 5.64 -2.46
N GLY A 18 12.64 5.74 -3.57
CA GLY A 18 13.22 5.78 -4.92
C GLY A 18 13.63 4.42 -5.50
N ALA A 19 13.38 3.32 -4.77
CA ALA A 19 13.61 1.98 -5.28
C ALA A 19 12.49 1.52 -6.23
N LYS A 20 12.80 0.47 -6.99
CA LYS A 20 11.88 -0.24 -7.89
C LYS A 20 12.18 -1.73 -7.86
N ASP A 21 11.31 -2.53 -8.49
CA ASP A 21 11.44 -3.98 -8.58
C ASP A 21 11.42 -4.68 -7.21
N TYR A 22 10.40 -4.38 -6.40
CA TYR A 22 10.22 -4.99 -5.09
C TYR A 22 8.76 -5.26 -4.75
N VAL A 23 8.54 -6.33 -3.99
CA VAL A 23 7.25 -6.69 -3.39
C VAL A 23 7.27 -6.33 -1.90
N THR A 24 6.19 -5.72 -1.41
CA THR A 24 6.03 -5.37 0.00
C THR A 24 5.48 -6.56 0.82
N SER A 25 5.59 -6.48 2.15
CA SER A 25 4.96 -7.49 3.02
C SER A 25 3.45 -7.45 2.85
N LYS A 26 2.83 -8.61 2.65
CA LYS A 26 1.37 -8.75 2.51
C LYS A 26 0.62 -8.75 3.85
N ASP A 27 1.34 -8.62 4.96
CA ASP A 27 0.70 -8.51 6.28
C ASP A 27 -0.01 -7.16 6.43
N SER A 28 -1.35 -7.22 6.35
CA SER A 28 -2.26 -6.09 6.53
C SER A 28 -3.06 -6.20 7.83
N SER A 29 -2.68 -7.08 8.75
CA SER A 29 -3.41 -7.36 10.00
C SER A 29 -3.67 -6.09 10.82
N LEU A 30 -2.69 -5.18 10.88
CA LEU A 30 -2.76 -3.92 11.63
C LEU A 30 -3.51 -2.79 10.91
N LEU A 31 -3.83 -2.95 9.62
CA LEU A 31 -4.59 -1.93 8.87
C LEU A 31 -6.08 -2.03 9.20
N ALA A 32 -6.81 -0.91 9.17
CA ALA A 32 -8.27 -0.96 9.27
C ALA A 32 -8.87 -1.54 7.98
N PRO A 33 -10.03 -2.23 8.05
CA PRO A 33 -10.78 -2.62 6.85
C PRO A 33 -11.03 -1.43 5.90
N GLY A 34 -10.99 -1.68 4.59
CA GLY A 34 -11.10 -0.65 3.54
C GLY A 34 -9.81 0.15 3.29
N THR A 35 -8.77 -0.01 4.12
CA THR A 35 -7.48 0.68 3.91
C THR A 35 -6.79 0.17 2.65
N PHE A 36 -6.42 1.09 1.76
CA PHE A 36 -5.56 0.79 0.62
C PHE A 36 -4.09 0.72 1.05
N TYR A 37 -3.35 -0.24 0.52
CA TYR A 37 -1.93 -0.43 0.80
C TYR A 37 -1.16 -0.82 -0.46
N LEU A 38 0.12 -0.44 -0.52
CA LEU A 38 1.02 -0.77 -1.62
C LEU A 38 1.34 -2.26 -1.57
N THR A 39 1.26 -2.97 -2.71
CA THR A 39 1.62 -4.39 -2.81
C THR A 39 3.01 -4.56 -3.42
N GLU A 40 3.33 -3.82 -4.48
CA GLU A 40 4.62 -3.90 -5.17
C GLU A 40 4.91 -2.64 -5.99
N VAL A 41 6.18 -2.48 -6.32
CA VAL A 41 6.68 -1.49 -7.29
C VAL A 41 7.49 -2.25 -8.34
N ASP A 42 7.07 -2.16 -9.60
CA ASP A 42 7.73 -2.93 -10.66
C ASP A 42 8.99 -2.23 -11.22
N THR A 43 9.61 -2.85 -12.22
CA THR A 43 10.83 -2.36 -12.88
C THR A 43 10.69 -1.01 -13.59
N MET A 44 9.46 -0.55 -13.81
CA MET A 44 9.10 0.72 -14.43
C MET A 44 8.57 1.74 -13.40
N TYR A 45 8.79 1.50 -12.10
CA TYR A 45 8.31 2.34 -11.00
C TYR A 45 6.78 2.44 -10.87
N ARG A 46 6.01 1.57 -11.54
CA ARG A 46 4.55 1.55 -11.39
C ARG A 46 4.21 0.96 -10.03
N ARG A 47 3.31 1.63 -9.30
CA ARG A 47 2.87 1.23 -7.95
C ARG A 47 1.53 0.52 -8.03
N PHE A 48 1.46 -0.68 -7.46
CA PHE A 48 0.24 -1.48 -7.41
C PHE A 48 -0.31 -1.49 -5.99
N TYR A 49 -1.63 -1.39 -5.86
CA TYR A 49 -2.32 -1.28 -4.58
C TYR A 49 -3.41 -2.32 -4.45
N ALA A 50 -3.65 -2.76 -3.22
CA ALA A 50 -4.81 -3.56 -2.84
C ALA A 50 -5.56 -2.88 -1.68
N THR A 51 -6.78 -3.32 -1.40
CA THR A 51 -7.55 -2.88 -0.23
C THR A 51 -7.69 -4.03 0.75
N LYS A 52 -7.59 -3.75 2.06
CA LYS A 52 -7.90 -4.75 3.09
C LYS A 52 -9.41 -4.99 3.06
N SER A 53 -9.83 -6.22 2.78
CA SER A 53 -11.25 -6.57 2.74
C SER A 53 -11.92 -6.22 4.07
N SER A 54 -12.97 -5.41 4.01
CA SER A 54 -14.01 -5.41 5.03
C SER A 54 -14.81 -6.68 4.80
N GLU A 55 -14.95 -7.53 5.81
CA GLU A 55 -15.96 -8.59 5.81
C GLU A 55 -17.36 -7.96 5.87
N SER A 56 -17.75 -7.26 4.81
CA SER A 56 -19.10 -6.76 4.56
C SER A 56 -19.16 -6.25 3.11
N ASN A 57 -19.34 -7.20 2.20
CA ASN A 57 -19.70 -6.99 0.79
C ASN A 57 -18.72 -6.20 -0.06
N SER A 58 -18.21 -6.85 -1.11
CA SER A 58 -17.66 -6.23 -2.31
C SER A 58 -18.62 -5.18 -2.88
N THR A 59 -18.58 -3.96 -2.35
CA THR A 59 -18.94 -2.78 -3.13
C THR A 59 -17.67 -2.38 -3.84
N HIS A 60 -17.64 -2.58 -5.15
CA HIS A 60 -16.61 -2.02 -6.00
C HIS A 60 -16.42 -0.55 -5.61
N ALA A 61 -15.23 -0.20 -5.12
CA ALA A 61 -14.86 1.19 -4.94
C ALA A 61 -15.00 1.85 -6.31
N VAL A 62 -16.06 2.64 -6.49
CA VAL A 62 -16.22 3.50 -7.66
C VAL A 62 -15.02 4.42 -7.67
N ASN A 63 -14.17 4.28 -8.70
CA ASN A 63 -13.15 5.27 -9.00
C ASN A 63 -13.81 6.65 -8.95
N GLY A 64 -13.24 7.55 -8.13
CA GLY A 64 -13.70 8.93 -8.04
C GLY A 64 -13.81 9.54 -9.44
N VAL A 65 -14.87 10.33 -9.63
CA VAL A 65 -15.18 11.03 -10.87
C VAL A 65 -13.91 11.64 -11.46
N ILE A 66 -13.53 11.20 -12.65
CA ILE A 66 -12.45 11.80 -13.42
C ILE A 66 -12.96 13.15 -13.93
N SER A 67 -12.88 14.20 -13.11
CA SER A 67 -13.08 15.56 -13.60
C SER A 67 -11.79 16.00 -14.30
N ASN A 68 -11.57 15.52 -15.52
CA ASN A 68 -10.59 16.14 -16.41
C ASN A 68 -11.32 17.20 -17.24
N GLY A 69 -10.90 18.45 -17.06
CA GLY A 69 -11.55 19.65 -17.58
C GLY A 69 -11.67 19.70 -19.10
N HIS A 70 -12.67 20.45 -19.54
CA HIS A 70 -12.83 20.92 -20.93
C HIS A 70 -12.51 22.42 -20.98
#